data_AF-A0A1B8E7P4-F1
#
_entry.id   AF-A0A1B8E7P4-F1
#
_cell.length_a   1.000
_cell.length_b   1.000
_cell.length_c   1.000
_cell.angle_alpha   90.00
_cell.angle_beta   90.00
_cell.angle_gamma   90.00
#
_symmetry.space_group_name_H-M   'P 1'
#
loop_
_entity.id
_entity.type
_entity.pdbx_description
1 polymer ?
#
loop_
_entity_poly.entity_id
_entity_poly.type
_entity_poly.pdbx_seq_one_letter_code
_entity_poly.pdbx_strand_id
1 'polypeptide(L)'
;MIEQGLLDEKSEAVFGSIDKSHYTGELTYIPLRRKAYWEVDFDAISFSDVKADLDNTGVILDTGTSLNTLPSSLAELLNKEIGAEKGYNGQYTIDCKKRDELLDITFTLAGHDFALSAFDYTLEMGGSCVSTFMGMDMPEPVGPLAILGDAFLRR
;
A
#
# COMPACT_ATOMS: atom_id res chain seq x y z
N MET A 1 -2.14 1.85 40.62
CA MET A 1 -3.56 1.63 40.30
C MET A 1 -4.03 2.90 39.60
N ILE A 2 -4.04 3.04 38.28
CA ILE A 2 -4.11 2.09 37.17
C ILE A 2 -3.37 2.75 35.99
N GLU A 3 -2.34 2.10 35.44
CA GLU A 3 -1.92 2.30 34.05
C GLU A 3 -3.01 1.67 33.18
N GLN A 4 -3.75 2.48 32.43
CA GLN A 4 -4.60 2.01 31.35
C GLN A 4 -4.47 3.01 30.21
N GLY A 5 -3.86 2.59 29.10
CA GLY A 5 -4.06 3.29 27.84
C GLY A 5 -2.94 3.28 26.81
N LEU A 6 -1.76 2.72 27.06
CA LEU A 6 -0.85 2.36 25.97
C LEU A 6 -1.27 0.99 25.47
N LEU A 7 -2.14 0.96 24.46
CA LEU A 7 -2.40 -0.25 23.69
C LEU A 7 -1.05 -0.72 23.13
N ASP A 8 -0.69 -1.94 23.52
CA ASP A 8 0.60 -2.58 23.27
C ASP A 8 0.65 -3.07 21.81
N GLU A 9 0.63 -2.16 20.84
CA GLU A 9 0.89 -2.49 19.43
C GLU A 9 2.39 -2.69 19.24
N LYS A 10 2.85 -3.90 19.55
CA LYS A 10 4.24 -4.30 19.34
C LYS A 10 4.43 -4.75 17.88
N SER A 11 5.08 -3.91 17.08
CA SER A 11 5.68 -4.37 15.83
C SER A 11 6.84 -5.32 16.13
N GLU A 12 6.98 -6.40 15.37
CA GLU A 12 8.01 -7.43 15.58
C GLU A 12 8.73 -7.76 14.26
N ALA A 13 10.03 -8.08 14.36
CA ALA A 13 10.80 -8.70 13.28
C ALA A 13 11.38 -10.02 13.79
N VAL A 14 11.05 -11.12 13.12
CA VAL A 14 11.48 -12.47 13.49
C VAL A 14 12.57 -12.95 12.53
N PHE A 15 13.70 -13.43 13.08
CA PHE A 15 14.81 -13.94 12.29
C PHE A 15 14.89 -15.47 12.39
N GLY A 16 14.85 -16.16 11.24
CA GLY A 16 15.02 -17.62 11.16
C GLY A 16 13.77 -18.46 11.41
N SER A 17 12.62 -17.82 11.62
CA SER A 17 11.32 -18.49 11.77
C SER A 17 10.17 -17.60 11.29
N ILE A 18 8.95 -18.13 11.31
CA ILE A 18 7.71 -17.42 11.05
C ILE A 18 6.85 -17.56 12.32
N ASP A 19 6.37 -16.45 12.87
CA ASP A 19 5.39 -16.51 13.96
C ASP A 19 3.96 -16.54 13.40
N LYS A 20 3.24 -17.63 13.70
CA LYS A 20 1.86 -17.83 13.26
C LYS A 20 0.84 -17.00 14.05
N SER A 21 1.25 -16.35 15.14
CA SER A 21 0.37 -15.49 15.93
C SER A 21 0.00 -14.18 15.21
N HIS A 22 0.79 -13.77 14.21
CA HIS A 22 0.69 -12.48 13.52
C HIS A 22 -0.06 -12.51 12.19
N TYR A 23 -0.61 -13.65 11.77
CA TYR A 23 -1.43 -13.73 10.57
C TYR A 23 -2.56 -14.75 10.71
N THR A 24 -3.54 -14.65 9.81
CA THR A 24 -4.63 -15.64 9.69
C THR A 24 -4.59 -16.28 8.31
N GLY A 25 -5.19 -17.46 8.17
CA GLY A 25 -5.18 -18.20 6.90
C GLY A 25 -3.81 -18.79 6.57
N GLU A 26 -3.54 -18.95 5.27
CA GLU A 26 -2.33 -19.58 4.74
C GLU A 26 -1.42 -18.56 4.06
N LEU A 27 -0.10 -18.81 4.11
CA LEU A 27 0.87 -17.96 3.42
C LEU A 27 0.81 -18.19 1.92
N THR A 28 0.71 -17.10 1.16
CA THR A 28 0.86 -17.11 -0.29
C THR A 28 2.29 -16.76 -0.65
N TYR A 29 2.96 -17.63 -1.40
CA TYR A 29 4.32 -17.40 -1.86
C TYR A 29 4.30 -16.89 -3.30
N ILE A 30 4.80 -15.68 -3.49
CA ILE A 30 4.95 -15.05 -4.79
C ILE A 30 6.44 -15.00 -5.20
N PRO A 31 6.77 -15.30 -6.47
CA PRO A 31 8.15 -15.37 -6.92
C PRO A 31 8.80 -13.98 -6.99
N LEU A 32 10.10 -13.93 -6.68
CA LEU A 32 10.90 -12.73 -6.94
C LEU A 32 11.06 -12.51 -8.44
N ARG A 33 10.79 -11.28 -8.88
CA ARG A 33 11.00 -10.82 -10.26
C ARG A 33 12.48 -10.67 -10.59
N ARG A 34 13.25 -10.04 -9.69
CA ARG A 34 14.71 -9.83 -9.78
C ARG A 34 15.37 -9.90 -8.41
N LYS A 35 16.59 -10.43 -8.34
CA LYS A 35 17.36 -10.56 -7.07
C LYS A 35 18.17 -9.28 -6.79
N ALA A 36 17.50 -8.22 -6.38
CA ALA A 36 18.13 -6.98 -5.91
C ALA A 36 17.35 -6.42 -4.71
N TYR A 37 16.07 -6.14 -4.92
CA TYR A 37 15.10 -5.85 -3.87
C TYR A 37 14.19 -7.06 -3.64
N TRP A 38 13.32 -6.99 -2.62
CA TRP A 38 12.13 -7.84 -2.52
C TRP A 38 11.09 -7.41 -3.55
N GLU A 39 11.47 -7.58 -4.83
CA GLU A 39 10.70 -7.17 -5.99
C GLU A 39 9.89 -8.34 -6.54
N VAL A 40 8.61 -8.12 -6.77
CA VAL A 40 7.68 -9.06 -7.41
C VAL A 40 7.04 -8.42 -8.63
N ASP A 41 6.42 -9.23 -9.49
CA ASP A 41 5.64 -8.70 -10.62
C ASP A 41 4.37 -8.00 -10.09
N PHE A 42 4.09 -6.82 -10.63
CA PHE A 42 2.88 -6.06 -10.36
C PHE A 42 2.00 -6.10 -11.60
N ASP A 43 1.05 -7.03 -11.61
CA ASP A 43 0.31 -7.40 -12.81
C ASP A 43 -0.86 -6.48 -13.08
N ALA A 44 -1.55 -6.02 -12.03
CA ALA A 44 -2.72 -5.17 -12.18
C ALA A 44 -3.07 -4.45 -10.88
N ILE A 45 -3.86 -3.39 -11.04
CA ILE A 45 -4.57 -2.74 -9.94
C ILE A 45 -6.04 -2.60 -10.29
N SER A 46 -6.93 -2.83 -9.33
CA SER A 46 -8.36 -2.63 -9.51
C SER A 46 -8.98 -1.79 -8.41
N PHE A 47 -9.96 -0.99 -8.79
CA PHE A 47 -10.78 -0.18 -7.91
C PHE A 47 -12.23 -0.28 -8.40
N SER A 48 -13.13 -0.75 -7.54
CA SER A 48 -14.48 -1.12 -7.96
C SER A 48 -14.45 -2.14 -9.11
N ASP A 49 -15.28 -1.97 -10.13
CA ASP A 49 -15.33 -2.80 -11.34
C ASP A 49 -14.25 -2.45 -12.38
N VAL A 50 -13.38 -1.47 -12.09
CA VAL A 50 -12.33 -1.01 -13.03
C VAL A 50 -11.02 -1.71 -12.69
N LYS A 51 -10.42 -2.35 -13.70
CA LYS A 51 -9.09 -2.99 -13.62
C LYS A 51 -8.16 -2.35 -14.64
N ALA A 52 -6.94 -2.04 -14.20
CA ALA A 52 -5.84 -1.62 -15.06
C ALA A 52 -4.74 -2.69 -14.99
N ASP A 53 -4.52 -3.39 -16.10
CA ASP A 53 -3.38 -4.30 -16.25
C ASP A 53 -2.10 -3.48 -16.46
N LEU A 54 -1.00 -3.95 -15.87
CA LEU A 54 0.30 -3.29 -15.88
C LEU A 54 1.31 -4.17 -16.62
N ASP A 55 1.84 -3.64 -17.71
CA ASP A 55 2.84 -4.34 -18.49
C ASP A 55 4.24 -4.12 -17.92
N ASN A 56 4.98 -5.21 -17.71
CA ASN A 56 6.39 -5.20 -17.30
C ASN A 56 6.69 -4.27 -16.11
N THR A 57 5.77 -4.18 -15.15
CA THR A 57 5.89 -3.33 -13.96
C THR A 57 6.26 -4.18 -12.75
N GLY A 58 7.23 -3.70 -11.98
CA GLY A 58 7.62 -4.34 -10.72
C GLY A 58 7.05 -3.60 -9.53
N VAL A 59 7.06 -4.26 -8.38
CA VAL A 59 6.82 -3.61 -7.10
C VAL A 59 7.75 -4.14 -6.03
N ILE A 60 8.35 -3.25 -5.25
CA ILE A 60 9.16 -3.61 -4.08
C ILE A 60 8.25 -3.63 -2.85
N LEU A 61 8.34 -4.69 -2.05
CA LEU A 61 7.79 -4.70 -0.68
C LEU A 61 8.86 -4.14 0.27
N ASP A 62 8.66 -2.94 0.79
CA ASP A 62 9.71 -2.16 1.48
C ASP A 62 9.30 -1.68 2.86
N THR A 63 9.77 -2.37 3.91
CA THR A 63 9.60 -1.96 5.31
C THR A 63 10.33 -0.66 5.68
N GLY A 64 11.15 -0.09 4.77
CA GLY A 64 11.84 1.18 4.96
C GLY A 64 11.05 2.40 4.50
N THR A 65 9.89 2.19 3.87
CA THR A 65 9.06 3.25 3.29
C THR A 65 7.68 3.27 3.95
N SER A 66 7.21 4.44 4.40
CA SER A 66 5.92 4.53 5.11
C SER A 66 4.69 4.50 4.19
N LEU A 67 4.82 5.03 2.96
CA LEU A 67 3.72 5.21 2.00
C LEU A 67 3.79 4.22 0.83
N ASN A 68 2.73 4.15 0.04
CA ASN A 68 2.71 3.40 -1.21
C ASN A 68 3.09 4.33 -2.36
N THR A 69 4.25 4.08 -2.96
CA THR A 69 4.76 4.84 -4.10
C THR A 69 4.40 4.12 -5.39
N LEU A 70 3.71 4.81 -6.31
CA LEU A 70 3.28 4.27 -7.59
C LEU A 70 3.78 5.16 -8.74
N PRO A 71 3.82 4.66 -9.99
CA PRO A 71 3.97 5.51 -11.16
C PRO A 71 3.04 6.72 -11.07
N SER A 72 3.53 7.92 -11.37
CA SER A 72 2.85 9.17 -11.02
C SER A 72 1.43 9.25 -11.58
N SER A 73 1.23 8.79 -12.82
CA SER A 73 -0.08 8.75 -13.47
C SER A 73 -1.09 7.85 -12.73
N LEU A 74 -0.63 6.71 -12.20
CA LEU A 74 -1.47 5.79 -11.44
C LEU A 74 -1.80 6.37 -10.06
N ALA A 75 -0.82 6.94 -9.37
CA ALA A 75 -1.06 7.60 -8.08
C ALA A 75 -2.05 8.77 -8.22
N GLU A 76 -1.92 9.59 -9.27
CA GLU A 76 -2.85 10.69 -9.55
C GLU A 76 -4.25 10.19 -9.86
N LEU A 77 -4.37 9.10 -10.64
CA LEU A 77 -5.65 8.47 -10.93
C LEU A 77 -6.34 7.99 -9.64
N LEU A 78 -5.65 7.19 -8.82
CA LEU A 78 -6.23 6.66 -7.58
C LEU A 78 -6.65 7.79 -6.62
N ASN A 79 -5.78 8.78 -6.42
CA ASN A 79 -6.10 9.92 -5.55
C ASN A 79 -7.34 10.67 -6.05
N LYS A 80 -7.49 10.81 -7.37
CA LYS A 80 -8.70 11.40 -7.96
C LYS A 80 -9.94 10.54 -7.74
N GLU A 81 -9.85 9.23 -7.96
CA GLU A 81 -10.99 8.30 -7.82
C GLU A 81 -11.49 8.19 -6.38
N ILE A 82 -10.59 8.24 -5.39
CA ILE A 82 -10.99 8.29 -3.96
C ILE A 82 -11.44 9.69 -3.51
N GLY A 83 -11.42 10.69 -4.39
CA GLY A 83 -11.81 12.06 -4.07
C GLY A 83 -10.85 12.79 -3.13
N ALA A 84 -9.57 12.41 -3.13
CA ALA A 84 -8.54 13.09 -2.35
C ALA A 84 -8.04 14.35 -3.06
N GLU A 85 -7.84 15.41 -2.29
CA GLU A 85 -7.40 16.72 -2.78
C GLU A 85 -5.93 16.95 -2.45
N LYS A 86 -5.17 17.47 -3.43
CA LYS A 86 -3.75 17.76 -3.24
C LYS A 86 -3.56 19.06 -2.45
N GLY A 87 -2.99 18.95 -1.27
CA GLY A 87 -2.58 20.09 -0.46
C GLY A 87 -1.33 20.80 -1.00
N TYR A 88 -1.06 21.99 -0.48
CA TYR A 88 0.13 22.79 -0.83
C TYR A 88 1.46 22.11 -0.46
N ASN A 89 1.42 21.19 0.51
CA ASN A 89 2.55 20.37 0.93
C ASN A 89 2.76 19.14 0.04
N GLY A 90 1.94 18.97 -1.02
CA GLY A 90 2.02 17.85 -1.95
C GLY A 90 1.33 16.57 -1.47
N GLN A 91 0.83 16.53 -0.24
CA GLN A 91 0.06 15.39 0.27
C GLN A 91 -1.37 15.43 -0.24
N TYR A 92 -1.96 14.26 -0.46
CA TYR A 92 -3.37 14.15 -0.81
C TYR A 92 -4.18 13.85 0.45
N THR A 93 -5.29 14.55 0.64
CA THR A 93 -6.14 14.40 1.83
C THR A 93 -7.60 14.21 1.45
N ILE A 94 -8.32 13.45 2.28
CA ILE A 94 -9.75 13.22 2.20
C ILE A 94 -10.41 13.52 3.56
N ASP A 95 -11.69 13.92 3.54
CA ASP A 95 -12.52 13.95 4.75
C ASP A 95 -12.65 12.54 5.32
N CYS A 96 -12.15 12.34 6.55
CA CYS A 96 -12.19 11.04 7.22
C CYS A 96 -13.60 10.43 7.30
N LYS A 97 -14.66 11.25 7.30
CA LYS A 97 -16.05 10.77 7.34
C LYS A 97 -16.47 10.03 6.08
N LYS A 98 -15.76 10.21 4.97
CA LYS A 98 -16.06 9.55 3.69
C LYS A 98 -15.45 8.15 3.57
N ARG A 99 -14.58 7.74 4.51
CA ARG A 99 -13.87 6.45 4.43
C ARG A 99 -14.82 5.25 4.40
N ASP A 100 -15.94 5.33 5.11
CA ASP A 100 -16.95 4.26 5.12
C ASP A 100 -17.67 4.09 3.77
N GLU A 101 -17.58 5.08 2.88
CA GLU A 101 -18.19 5.07 1.54
C GLU A 101 -17.18 4.66 0.45
N LEU A 102 -15.89 4.60 0.79
CA LEU A 102 -14.84 4.27 -0.16
C LEU A 102 -14.70 2.76 -0.34
N LEU A 103 -14.38 2.36 -1.57
CA LEU A 103 -14.22 0.96 -1.96
C LEU A 103 -12.79 0.47 -1.75
N ASP A 104 -12.62 -0.84 -1.68
CA ASP A 104 -11.29 -1.45 -1.61
C ASP A 104 -10.51 -1.24 -2.91
N ILE A 105 -9.19 -1.09 -2.78
CA ILE A 105 -8.24 -1.08 -3.89
C ILE A 105 -7.47 -2.40 -3.83
N THR A 106 -7.45 -3.14 -4.93
CA THR A 106 -6.79 -4.45 -5.00
C THR A 106 -5.54 -4.39 -5.89
N PHE A 107 -4.43 -4.89 -5.35
CA PHE A 107 -3.16 -5.06 -6.04
C PHE A 107 -3.02 -6.53 -6.45
N THR A 108 -2.90 -6.80 -7.74
CA THR A 108 -2.59 -8.14 -8.25
C THR A 108 -1.07 -8.26 -8.39
N LEU A 109 -0.45 -9.05 -7.51
CA LEU A 109 0.99 -9.28 -7.45
C LEU A 109 1.30 -10.73 -7.81
N ALA A 110 2.06 -10.95 -8.88
CA ALA A 110 2.40 -12.26 -9.42
C ALA A 110 1.20 -13.24 -9.49
N GLY A 111 0.04 -12.76 -9.95
CA GLY A 111 -1.20 -13.51 -10.12
C GLY A 111 -2.08 -13.62 -8.88
N HIS A 112 -1.72 -12.96 -7.77
CA HIS A 112 -2.46 -13.01 -6.50
C HIS A 112 -2.98 -11.64 -6.08
N ASP A 113 -4.23 -11.59 -5.64
CA ASP A 113 -4.90 -10.36 -5.26
C ASP A 113 -4.73 -10.01 -3.78
N PHE A 114 -4.31 -8.77 -3.50
CA PHE A 114 -4.15 -8.20 -2.18
C PHE A 114 -4.95 -6.90 -2.08
N ALA A 115 -6.04 -6.90 -1.31
CA ALA A 115 -6.92 -5.76 -1.16
C ALA A 115 -6.51 -4.87 0.03
N LEU A 116 -6.55 -3.56 -0.16
CA LEU A 116 -6.50 -2.54 0.88
C LEU A 116 -7.88 -1.90 1.02
N SER A 117 -8.37 -1.81 2.25
CA SER A 117 -9.57 -1.06 2.58
C SER A 117 -9.27 0.43 2.66
N ALA A 118 -10.32 1.25 2.67
CA ALA A 118 -10.20 2.69 2.90
C ALA A 118 -9.43 3.04 4.17
N PHE A 119 -9.48 2.20 5.20
CA PHE A 119 -8.78 2.41 6.46
C PHE A 119 -7.29 2.08 6.36
N ASP A 120 -6.89 1.24 5.41
CA ASP A 120 -5.49 0.87 5.17
C ASP A 120 -4.81 1.92 4.28
N TYR A 121 -5.49 2.35 3.21
CA TYR A 121 -4.92 3.31 2.27
C TYR A 121 -5.17 4.79 2.62
N THR A 122 -5.83 5.09 3.75
CA THR A 122 -5.94 6.45 4.31
C THR A 122 -5.55 6.50 5.79
N LEU A 123 -4.58 7.37 6.12
CA LEU A 123 -4.03 7.53 7.47
C LEU A 123 -4.63 8.75 8.17
N GLU A 124 -5.27 8.53 9.31
CA GLU A 124 -5.81 9.62 10.13
C GLU A 124 -4.69 10.33 10.90
N MET A 125 -4.54 11.63 10.62
CA MET A 125 -3.53 12.50 11.23
C MET A 125 -4.18 13.82 11.64
N GLY A 126 -4.39 14.02 12.94
CA GLY A 126 -4.91 15.28 13.46
C GLY A 126 -6.30 15.66 12.95
N GLY A 127 -7.17 14.66 12.72
CA GLY A 127 -8.53 14.86 12.21
C GLY A 127 -8.64 15.03 10.68
N SER A 128 -7.53 14.89 9.95
CA SER A 128 -7.51 14.80 8.48
C SER A 128 -7.03 13.40 8.06
N CYS A 129 -7.54 12.87 6.95
CA CYS A 129 -7.13 11.57 6.45
C CYS A 129 -6.23 11.74 5.23
N VAL A 130 -4.98 11.32 5.36
CA VAL A 130 -3.95 11.44 4.34
C VAL A 130 -3.95 10.18 3.48
N SER A 131 -4.06 10.33 2.16
CA SER A 131 -3.90 9.21 1.23
C SER A 131 -2.49 8.65 1.31
N THR A 132 -2.38 7.33 1.28
CA THR A 132 -1.09 6.64 1.30
C THR A 132 -0.42 6.58 -0.07
N PHE A 133 -1.10 7.02 -1.14
CA PHE A 133 -0.57 6.93 -2.52
C PHE A 133 0.23 8.17 -2.91
N MET A 134 1.51 7.96 -3.17
CA MET A 134 2.46 8.97 -3.64
C MET A 134 2.92 8.64 -5.07
N GLY A 135 2.94 9.65 -5.93
CA GLY A 135 3.50 9.51 -7.28
C GLY A 135 5.02 9.64 -7.29
N MET A 136 5.71 8.67 -7.88
CA MET A 136 7.14 8.74 -8.18
C MET A 136 7.45 7.87 -9.40
N ASP A 137 8.17 8.43 -10.36
CA ASP A 137 8.61 7.70 -11.55
C ASP A 137 10.08 7.31 -11.42
N MET A 138 10.34 6.00 -11.32
CA MET A 138 11.70 5.48 -11.34
C MET A 138 12.26 5.51 -12.77
N PRO A 139 13.45 6.10 -13.02
CA PRO A 139 14.00 6.20 -14.35
C PRO A 139 14.43 4.82 -14.89
N GLU A 140 14.55 4.71 -16.21
CA GLU A 140 15.19 3.56 -16.84
C GLU A 140 16.65 3.39 -16.36
N PRO A 141 17.16 2.15 -16.26
CA PRO A 141 16.52 0.87 -16.58
C PRO A 141 15.74 0.23 -15.41
N VAL A 142 15.49 1.00 -14.35
CA VAL A 142 14.90 0.46 -13.11
C VAL A 142 13.39 0.36 -13.21
N GLY A 143 12.74 1.43 -13.69
CA GLY A 143 11.29 1.52 -13.83
C GLY A 143 10.72 0.82 -15.09
N PRO A 144 9.38 0.66 -15.17
CA PRO A 144 8.39 1.09 -14.18
C PRO A 144 8.43 0.21 -12.92
N LEU A 145 8.44 0.87 -11.76
CA LEU A 145 8.64 0.24 -10.45
C LEU A 145 7.86 1.00 -9.37
N ALA A 146 7.02 0.28 -8.65
CA ALA A 146 6.32 0.76 -7.46
C ALA A 146 7.05 0.34 -6.18
N ILE A 147 6.68 0.98 -5.06
CA ILE A 147 7.09 0.59 -3.71
C ILE A 147 5.82 0.49 -2.86
N LEU A 148 5.55 -0.70 -2.31
CA LEU A 148 4.52 -0.92 -1.31
C LEU A 148 5.19 -0.92 0.06
N GLY A 149 4.90 0.13 0.82
CA GLY A 149 5.49 0.40 2.11
C GLY A 149 4.63 -0.10 3.27
N ASP A 150 4.85 0.47 4.44
CA ASP A 150 4.13 0.12 5.67
C ASP A 150 2.59 0.26 5.53
N ALA A 151 2.13 1.19 4.69
CA ALA A 151 0.71 1.34 4.38
C ALA A 151 0.07 0.08 3.77
N PHE A 152 0.84 -0.70 3.02
CA PHE A 152 0.41 -2.01 2.53
C PHE A 152 0.76 -3.12 3.54
N LEU A 153 1.96 -3.09 4.13
CA LEU A 153 2.51 -4.18 4.96
C LEU A 153 1.88 -4.33 6.35
N ARG A 154 1.11 -3.34 6.82
CA ARG A 154 0.40 -3.41 8.11
C ARG A 154 -0.86 -4.28 8.08
N ARG A 155 -1.33 -4.67 6.89
CA ARG A 155 -2.49 -5.55 6.70
C ARG A 155 -2.06 -6.98 6.43
#